data_AF-A0A7Y2JAQ8-F1
#
_entry.id   AF-A0A7Y2JAQ8-F1
#
_cell.length_a   1.000
_cell.length_b   1.000
_cell.length_c   1.000
_cell.angle_alpha   90.00
_cell.angle_beta   90.00
_cell.angle_gamma   90.00
#
_symmetry.space_group_name_H-M   'P 1'
#
loop_
_entity.id
_entity.type
_entity.pdbx_description
1 polymer ?
#
loop_
_entity_poly.entity_id
_entity_poly.type
_entity_poly.pdbx_seq_one_letter_code
_entity_poly.pdbx_strand_id
1 'polypeptide(L)'
;DLDQCYEDIKADSAGFHRSKRANDIILHHMQNNLPYHDSLIPGFRNLYHFATFSIVRTTYDNISQTGANIISNDSMRLMISGIYDRWMNLYKELEERYLEEHYTSFIHPMTMSQLKLNENNVSIPRDFEAFGKSNTNIQAMKFSQNMFQQMMNYQHTLMNEIQKVIDEIDMEIERLR
;
A
#
# COMPACT_ATOMS: atom_id res chain seq x y z
N ASP A 1 4.01 -15.33 12.18
CA ASP A 1 4.13 -14.86 10.79
C ASP A 1 2.83 -14.28 10.26
N LEU A 2 1.73 -15.02 10.23
CA LEU A 2 0.44 -14.51 9.72
C LEU A 2 -0.05 -13.25 10.45
N ASP A 3 0.00 -13.21 11.79
CA ASP A 3 -0.36 -12.00 12.56
C ASP A 3 0.51 -10.79 12.21
N GLN A 4 1.82 -11.00 12.06
CA GLN A 4 2.75 -9.93 11.70
C GLN A 4 2.43 -9.41 10.29
N CYS A 5 2.22 -10.31 9.33
CA CYS A 5 1.79 -9.94 7.99
C CYS A 5 0.48 -9.15 8.01
N TYR A 6 -0.49 -9.54 8.83
CA TYR A 6 -1.75 -8.82 8.97
C TYR A 6 -1.55 -7.37 9.44
N GLU A 7 -0.77 -7.17 10.51
CA GLU A 7 -0.50 -5.83 11.05
C GLU A 7 0.33 -4.98 10.09
N ASP A 8 1.29 -5.57 9.36
CA ASP A 8 2.07 -4.87 8.35
C ASP A 8 1.20 -4.38 7.19
N ILE A 9 0.31 -5.24 6.67
CA ILE A 9 -0.63 -4.89 5.60
C ILE A 9 -1.58 -3.77 6.07
N LYS A 10 -2.05 -3.85 7.30
CA LYS A 10 -2.94 -2.84 7.89
C LYS A 10 -2.26 -1.49 8.06
N ALA A 11 -1.01 -1.47 8.51
CA ALA A 11 -0.21 -0.24 8.63
C ALA A 11 0.01 0.41 7.25
N ASP A 12 0.29 -0.42 6.24
CA ASP A 12 0.49 0.02 4.87
C ASP A 12 -0.79 0.59 4.23
N SER A 13 -1.93 -0.09 4.45
CA SER A 13 -3.25 0.38 4.03
C SER A 13 -3.59 1.76 4.61
N ALA A 14 -3.24 2.00 5.87
CA ALA A 14 -3.39 3.33 6.47
C ALA A 14 -2.53 4.40 5.78
N GLY A 15 -1.35 4.03 5.26
CA GLY A 15 -0.52 4.87 4.40
C GLY A 15 -1.21 5.27 3.11
N PHE A 16 -1.75 4.30 2.37
CA PHE A 16 -2.51 4.55 1.16
C PHE A 16 -3.74 5.43 1.41
N HIS A 17 -4.48 5.22 2.50
CA HIS A 17 -5.59 6.09 2.88
C HIS A 17 -5.15 7.55 3.09
N ARG A 18 -4.04 7.77 3.81
CA ARG A 18 -3.49 9.11 4.04
C ARG A 18 -3.12 9.78 2.72
N SER A 19 -2.42 9.07 1.83
CA SER A 19 -2.00 9.64 0.56
C SER A 19 -3.13 9.86 -0.42
N LYS A 20 -4.11 8.96 -0.48
CA LYS A 20 -5.31 9.19 -1.29
C LYS A 20 -6.05 10.45 -0.84
N ARG A 21 -6.27 10.61 0.47
CA ARG A 21 -6.91 11.81 1.04
C ARG A 21 -6.11 13.08 0.77
N ALA A 22 -4.79 13.03 0.88
CA ALA A 22 -3.92 14.15 0.55
C ALA A 22 -4.09 14.57 -0.92
N ASN A 23 -4.08 13.60 -1.84
CA ASN A 23 -4.35 13.85 -3.26
C ASN A 23 -5.74 14.43 -3.48
N ASP A 24 -6.78 13.94 -2.79
CA ASP A 24 -8.15 14.45 -2.92
C ASP A 24 -8.22 15.96 -2.57
N ILE A 25 -7.59 16.36 -1.46
CA ILE A 25 -7.56 17.75 -1.01
C ILE A 25 -6.80 18.65 -2.00
N ILE A 26 -5.63 18.20 -2.46
CA ILE A 26 -4.78 18.98 -3.36
C ILE A 26 -5.44 19.12 -4.74
N LEU A 27 -5.96 18.01 -5.30
CA LEU A 27 -6.68 18.03 -6.58
C LEU A 27 -7.93 18.91 -6.51
N HIS A 28 -8.64 18.90 -5.39
CA HIS A 28 -9.79 19.78 -5.18
C HIS A 28 -9.38 21.26 -5.31
N HIS A 29 -8.27 21.67 -4.70
CA HIS A 29 -7.77 23.04 -4.81
C HIS A 29 -7.41 23.40 -6.25
N MET A 30 -6.73 22.50 -6.95
CA MET A 30 -6.30 22.71 -8.34
C MET A 30 -7.49 22.82 -9.29
N GLN A 31 -8.47 21.93 -9.15
CA GLN A 31 -9.64 21.89 -10.04
C GLN A 31 -10.59 23.06 -9.83
N ASN A 32 -10.64 23.62 -8.62
CA ASN A 32 -11.50 24.74 -8.27
C ASN A 32 -10.76 26.09 -8.28
N ASN A 33 -9.50 26.12 -8.76
CA ASN A 33 -8.65 27.32 -8.76
C ASN A 33 -8.59 28.03 -7.40
N LEU A 34 -8.53 27.26 -6.31
CA LEU A 34 -8.42 27.79 -4.96
C LEU A 34 -6.97 28.21 -4.68
N PRO A 35 -6.74 29.30 -3.91
CA PRO A 35 -5.40 29.74 -3.58
C PRO A 35 -4.65 28.74 -2.69
N TYR A 36 -3.32 28.80 -2.73
CA TYR A 36 -2.49 28.05 -1.79
C TYR A 36 -2.70 28.55 -0.36
N HIS A 37 -2.72 27.61 0.59
CA HIS A 37 -2.70 27.91 2.02
C HIS A 37 -1.82 26.90 2.76
N ASP A 38 -1.25 27.29 3.89
CA ASP A 38 -0.35 26.41 4.67
C ASP A 38 -1.02 25.12 5.15
N SER A 39 -2.35 25.09 5.27
CA SER A 39 -3.05 23.84 5.60
C SER A 39 -3.01 22.78 4.48
N LEU A 40 -2.43 23.08 3.31
CA LEU A 40 -2.10 22.10 2.26
C LEU A 40 -0.76 21.40 2.50
N ILE A 41 0.12 21.94 3.35
CA ILE A 41 1.46 21.40 3.61
C ILE A 41 1.41 19.92 4.02
N PRO A 42 0.50 19.47 4.93
CA PRO A 42 0.36 18.04 5.23
C PRO A 42 -0.03 17.20 4.02
N GLY A 43 -0.77 17.76 3.06
CA GLY A 43 -1.10 17.10 1.81
C GLY A 43 0.15 16.87 0.96
N PHE A 44 0.98 17.90 0.79
CA PHE A 44 2.20 17.80 -0.02
C PHE A 44 3.22 16.82 0.58
N ARG A 45 3.29 16.73 1.91
CA ARG A 45 4.08 15.69 2.60
C ARG A 45 3.61 14.27 2.28
N ASN A 46 2.31 14.08 2.08
CA ASN A 46 1.70 12.77 1.91
C ASN A 46 1.24 12.54 0.46
N LEU A 47 1.81 13.24 -0.53
CA LEU A 47 1.39 13.12 -1.94
C LEU A 47 1.44 11.68 -2.45
N TYR A 48 2.41 10.89 -1.99
CA TYR A 48 2.58 9.52 -2.41
C TYR A 48 3.06 8.64 -1.26
N HIS A 49 2.34 7.56 -1.00
CA HIS A 49 2.77 6.53 -0.05
C HIS A 49 3.57 5.49 -0.82
N PHE A 50 4.87 5.42 -0.52
CA PHE A 50 5.76 4.41 -1.07
C PHE A 50 5.82 3.24 -0.07
N ALA A 51 4.98 2.25 -0.31
CA ALA A 51 5.00 1.00 0.42
C ALA A 51 6.17 0.14 -0.05
N THR A 52 6.81 -0.60 0.87
CA THR A 52 7.67 -1.74 0.52
C THR A 52 7.15 -2.97 1.25
N PHE A 53 6.51 -3.90 0.54
CA PHE A 53 5.96 -5.09 1.17
C PHE A 53 7.01 -6.17 1.37
N SER A 54 7.35 -6.40 2.64
CA SER A 54 8.24 -7.48 3.05
C SER A 54 7.43 -8.65 3.57
N ILE A 55 7.42 -9.75 2.81
CA ILE A 55 6.68 -10.95 3.18
C ILE A 55 7.43 -11.73 4.26
N VAL A 56 6.84 -11.83 5.46
CA VAL A 56 7.35 -12.72 6.53
C VAL A 56 6.85 -14.14 6.26
N ARG A 57 7.72 -14.99 5.69
CA ARG A 57 7.41 -16.37 5.27
C ARG A 57 8.32 -17.44 5.89
N THR A 58 9.14 -17.11 6.87
CA THR A 58 10.13 -18.05 7.44
C THR A 58 9.49 -19.32 7.98
N THR A 59 8.35 -19.21 8.66
CA THR A 59 7.62 -20.38 9.17
C THR A 59 7.04 -21.22 8.03
N TYR A 60 6.45 -20.57 7.02
CA TYR A 60 5.92 -21.25 5.84
C TYR A 60 7.01 -22.01 5.08
N ASP A 61 8.16 -21.37 4.88
CA ASP A 61 9.31 -21.95 4.19
C ASP A 61 9.84 -23.16 4.96
N ASN A 62 9.97 -23.06 6.29
CA ASN A 62 10.36 -24.19 7.13
C ASN A 62 9.38 -25.36 7.01
N ILE A 63 8.07 -25.11 7.12
CA ILE A 63 7.03 -26.16 6.97
C ILE A 63 7.11 -26.82 5.59
N SER A 64 7.31 -26.02 4.53
CA SER A 64 7.41 -26.54 3.16
C SER A 64 8.65 -27.43 2.97
N GLN A 65 9.77 -27.12 3.63
CA GLN A 65 11.03 -27.86 3.54
C GLN A 65 11.06 -29.12 4.41
N THR A 66 10.51 -29.07 5.63
CA THR A 66 10.47 -30.22 6.55
C THR A 66 9.37 -31.23 6.20
N GLY A 67 8.50 -30.88 5.24
CA GLY A 67 7.36 -31.66 4.80
C GLY A 67 6.07 -31.08 5.36
N ALA A 68 5.20 -30.61 4.47
CA ALA A 68 3.94 -29.99 4.86
C ALA A 68 3.05 -30.92 5.70
N ASN A 69 3.23 -32.25 5.59
CA ASN A 69 2.46 -33.29 6.27
C ASN A 69 2.35 -33.13 7.80
N ILE A 70 3.18 -32.28 8.44
CA ILE A 70 2.98 -31.81 9.82
C ILE A 70 1.59 -31.23 10.04
N ILE A 71 1.06 -30.52 9.04
CA ILE A 71 -0.33 -30.08 9.03
C ILE A 71 -1.17 -31.27 8.56
N SER A 72 -1.93 -31.91 9.44
CA SER A 72 -2.78 -33.07 9.07
C SER A 72 -4.05 -32.68 8.32
N ASN A 73 -4.52 -31.44 8.49
CA ASN A 73 -5.72 -30.93 7.85
C ASN A 73 -5.39 -30.41 6.44
N ASP A 74 -5.79 -31.15 5.41
CA ASP A 74 -5.52 -30.79 4.01
C ASP A 74 -6.17 -29.47 3.59
N SER A 75 -7.36 -29.15 4.11
CA SER A 75 -8.01 -27.87 3.81
C SER A 75 -7.19 -26.70 4.39
N MET A 76 -6.72 -26.84 5.62
CA MET A 76 -5.85 -25.84 6.25
C MET A 76 -4.53 -25.67 5.50
N ARG A 77 -3.92 -26.78 5.05
CA ARG A 77 -2.71 -26.77 4.22
C ARG A 77 -2.93 -25.96 2.94
N LEU A 78 -4.03 -26.21 2.24
CA LEU A 78 -4.37 -25.50 1.00
C LEU A 78 -4.62 -24.00 1.24
N MET A 79 -5.27 -23.63 2.34
CA MET A 79 -5.49 -22.22 2.66
C MET A 79 -4.19 -21.49 2.97
N ILE A 80 -3.29 -22.09 3.76
CA ILE A 80 -1.97 -21.52 4.08
C ILE A 80 -1.15 -21.32 2.80
N SER A 81 -1.05 -22.34 1.93
CA SER A 81 -0.37 -22.20 0.64
C SER A 81 -1.04 -21.15 -0.24
N GLY A 82 -2.37 -21.02 -0.21
CA GLY A 82 -3.10 -19.97 -0.92
C GLY A 82 -2.70 -18.56 -0.51
N ILE A 83 -2.45 -18.31 0.79
CA ILE A 83 -1.95 -17.02 1.27
C ILE A 83 -0.56 -16.74 0.69
N TYR A 84 0.39 -17.63 0.90
CA TYR A 84 1.80 -17.38 0.59
C TYR A 84 2.11 -17.47 -0.91
N ASP A 85 1.61 -18.49 -1.61
CA ASP A 85 1.99 -18.75 -3.00
C ASP A 85 1.14 -17.97 -4.01
N ARG A 86 -0.06 -17.54 -3.63
CA ARG A 86 -0.95 -16.79 -4.50
C ARG A 86 -1.14 -15.35 -4.05
N TRP A 87 -1.73 -15.11 -2.87
CA TRP A 87 -2.11 -13.75 -2.47
C TRP A 87 -0.88 -12.87 -2.22
N MET A 88 0.11 -13.32 -1.46
CA MET A 88 1.29 -12.51 -1.18
C MET A 88 2.13 -12.24 -2.44
N ASN A 89 2.24 -13.22 -3.35
CA ASN A 89 2.94 -13.03 -4.63
C ASN A 89 2.21 -12.03 -5.54
N LEU A 90 0.88 -12.14 -5.65
CA LEU A 90 0.10 -11.19 -6.45
C LEU A 90 0.17 -9.78 -5.86
N TYR A 91 0.20 -9.62 -4.53
CA TYR A 91 0.46 -8.31 -3.92
C TYR A 91 1.77 -7.70 -4.41
N LYS A 92 2.85 -8.48 -4.32
CA LYS A 92 4.20 -8.05 -4.71
C LYS A 92 4.26 -7.67 -6.18
N GLU A 93 3.64 -8.44 -7.07
CA GLU A 93 3.55 -8.10 -8.49
C GLU A 93 2.81 -6.78 -8.75
N LEU A 94 1.73 -6.52 -8.00
CA LEU A 94 0.97 -5.26 -8.12
C LEU A 94 1.80 -4.06 -7.66
N GLU A 95 2.54 -4.22 -6.57
CA GLU A 95 3.44 -3.19 -6.05
C GLU A 95 4.56 -2.87 -7.05
N GLU A 96 5.31 -3.87 -7.49
CA GLU A 96 6.43 -3.70 -8.42
C GLU A 96 5.96 -3.08 -9.76
N ARG A 97 4.89 -3.62 -10.35
CA ARG A 97 4.43 -3.17 -11.67
C ARG A 97 3.79 -1.79 -11.63
N TYR A 98 3.04 -1.46 -10.58
CA TYR A 98 2.19 -0.27 -10.62
C TYR A 98 2.59 0.81 -9.63
N LEU A 99 3.10 0.48 -8.44
CA LEU A 99 3.52 1.50 -7.48
C LEU A 99 4.93 1.98 -7.76
N GLU A 100 5.88 1.06 -7.99
CA GLU A 100 7.28 1.41 -8.21
C GLU A 100 7.48 2.10 -9.56
N GLU A 101 6.93 1.54 -10.64
CA GLU A 101 7.02 2.12 -11.98
C GLU A 101 6.39 3.52 -12.03
N HIS A 102 5.20 3.68 -11.42
CA HIS A 102 4.52 4.97 -11.38
C HIS A 102 5.28 6.00 -10.54
N TYR A 103 5.83 5.57 -9.40
CA TYR A 103 6.65 6.44 -8.57
C TYR A 103 7.87 6.93 -9.34
N THR A 104 8.64 6.01 -9.92
CA THR A 104 9.92 6.33 -10.59
C THR A 104 9.71 7.15 -11.85
N SER A 105 8.65 6.86 -12.63
CA SER A 105 8.43 7.48 -13.93
C SER A 105 7.69 8.83 -13.86
N PHE A 106 6.84 9.04 -12.85
CA PHE A 106 5.98 10.23 -12.79
C PHE A 106 6.11 11.01 -11.50
N ILE A 107 6.01 10.35 -10.34
CA ILE A 107 5.97 11.03 -9.05
C ILE A 107 7.33 11.60 -8.66
N HIS A 108 8.40 10.81 -8.79
CA HIS A 108 9.75 11.25 -8.46
C HIS A 108 10.20 12.43 -9.35
N PRO A 109 10.08 12.39 -10.69
CA PRO A 109 10.38 13.55 -11.52
C PRO A 109 9.53 14.78 -11.22
N MET A 110 8.22 14.59 -10.98
CA MET A 110 7.30 15.69 -10.60
C MET A 110 7.73 16.35 -9.29
N THR A 111 8.01 15.56 -8.26
CA THR A 111 8.42 16.06 -6.95
C THR A 111 9.76 16.78 -7.03
N MET A 112 10.75 16.22 -7.73
CA MET A 112 12.07 16.84 -7.89
C MET A 112 12.03 18.17 -8.66
N SER A 113 11.21 18.25 -9.70
CA SER A 113 11.15 19.43 -10.58
C SER A 113 10.26 20.54 -10.03
N GLN A 114 9.16 20.22 -9.36
CA GLN A 114 8.12 21.21 -9.02
C GLN A 114 7.91 21.42 -7.53
N LEU A 115 8.50 20.59 -6.68
CA LEU A 115 8.47 20.80 -5.23
C LEU A 115 9.84 21.26 -4.72
N LYS A 116 9.82 21.95 -3.58
CA LYS A 116 10.97 22.36 -2.79
C LYS A 116 10.72 22.04 -1.32
N LEU A 117 11.78 21.94 -0.54
CA LEU A 117 11.66 21.85 0.91
C LEU A 117 11.45 23.26 1.48
N ASN A 118 10.53 23.39 2.44
CA ASN A 118 10.44 24.57 3.28
C ASN A 118 11.48 24.50 4.43
N GLU A 119 11.48 25.51 5.31
CA GLU A 119 12.37 25.60 6.48
C GLU A 119 12.28 24.42 7.45
N ASN A 120 11.15 23.70 7.44
CA ASN A 120 10.91 22.52 8.27
C ASN A 120 11.17 21.20 7.52
N ASN A 121 11.86 21.25 6.37
CA ASN A 121 12.12 20.11 5.50
C ASN A 121 10.84 19.40 5.00
N VAL A 122 9.74 20.15 4.84
CA VAL A 122 8.50 19.63 4.25
C VAL A 122 8.41 20.04 2.79
N SER A 123 8.09 19.09 1.92
CA SER A 123 7.85 19.33 0.50
C SER A 123 6.65 20.26 0.32
N ILE A 124 6.86 21.34 -0.43
CA ILE A 124 5.85 22.33 -0.84
C ILE A 124 6.04 22.68 -2.32
N PRO A 125 5.00 23.13 -3.03
CA PRO A 125 5.13 23.56 -4.41
C PRO A 125 6.08 24.75 -4.54
N ARG A 126 6.91 24.75 -5.59
CA ARG A 126 7.73 25.92 -5.96
C ARG A 126 6.85 27.07 -6.44
N ASP A 127 5.86 26.72 -7.25
CA ASP A 127 4.79 27.57 -7.77
C ASP A 127 3.52 26.72 -7.79
N PHE A 128 2.57 27.03 -6.89
CA PHE A 128 1.34 26.26 -6.76
C PHE A 128 0.41 26.44 -7.96
N GLU A 129 0.39 27.63 -8.56
CA GLU A 129 -0.47 27.93 -9.70
C GLU A 129 0.00 27.17 -10.95
N ALA A 130 1.31 27.19 -11.22
CA ALA A 130 1.91 26.41 -12.30
C ALA A 130 1.74 24.89 -12.07
N PHE A 131 1.95 24.42 -10.83
CA PHE A 131 1.73 23.03 -10.47
C PHE A 131 0.27 22.60 -10.74
N GLY A 132 -0.69 23.43 -10.34
CA GLY A 132 -2.13 23.17 -10.50
C GLY A 132 -2.63 23.21 -11.94
N LYS A 133 -1.90 23.88 -12.85
CA LYS A 133 -2.20 23.94 -14.30
C LYS A 133 -1.54 22.81 -15.10
N SER A 134 -0.61 22.06 -14.50
CA SER A 134 0.06 20.94 -15.17
C SER A 134 -0.89 19.75 -15.32
N ASN A 135 -1.36 19.49 -16.55
CA ASN A 135 -2.16 18.30 -16.83
C ASN A 135 -1.40 17.01 -16.44
N THR A 136 -0.08 16.97 -16.66
CA THR A 136 0.75 15.82 -16.26
C THR A 136 0.67 15.55 -14.75
N ASN A 137 0.76 16.60 -13.92
CA ASN A 137 0.68 16.44 -12.46
C ASN A 137 -0.72 15.95 -12.05
N ILE A 138 -1.76 16.57 -12.61
CA ILE A 138 -3.15 16.20 -12.32
C ILE A 138 -3.39 14.73 -12.67
N GLN A 139 -2.94 14.27 -13.85
CA GLN A 139 -3.10 12.89 -14.27
C GLN A 139 -2.28 11.93 -13.40
N ALA A 140 -1.04 12.29 -13.07
CA ALA A 140 -0.20 11.48 -12.20
C ALA A 140 -0.84 11.28 -10.82
N MET A 141 -1.37 12.36 -10.22
CA MET A 141 -2.07 12.30 -8.93
C MET A 141 -3.37 11.49 -9.01
N LYS A 142 -4.19 11.67 -10.06
CA LYS A 142 -5.41 10.86 -10.27
C LYS A 142 -5.09 9.38 -10.43
N PHE A 143 -4.02 9.06 -11.16
CA PHE A 143 -3.54 7.69 -11.30
C PHE A 143 -3.09 7.13 -9.95
N SER A 144 -2.33 7.90 -9.15
CA SER A 144 -1.97 7.51 -7.78
C SER A 144 -3.19 7.20 -6.92
N GLN A 145 -4.26 8.01 -6.99
CA GLN A 145 -5.48 7.76 -6.24
C GLN A 145 -6.16 6.45 -6.63
N ASN A 146 -6.22 6.15 -7.93
CA ASN A 146 -6.76 4.90 -8.41
C ASN A 146 -5.92 3.73 -7.89
N MET A 147 -4.60 3.81 -8.03
CA MET A 147 -3.69 2.78 -7.55
C MET A 147 -3.82 2.54 -6.05
N PHE A 148 -3.85 3.59 -5.23
CA PHE A 148 -4.07 3.46 -3.80
C PHE A 148 -5.40 2.78 -3.49
N GLN A 149 -6.48 3.11 -4.21
CA GLN A 149 -7.76 2.43 -4.03
C GLN A 149 -7.68 0.94 -4.37
N GLN A 150 -7.02 0.58 -5.46
CA GLN A 150 -6.86 -0.81 -5.88
C GLN A 150 -6.03 -1.60 -4.86
N MET A 151 -4.93 -1.02 -4.37
CA MET A 151 -4.10 -1.63 -3.33
C MET A 151 -4.89 -1.82 -2.03
N MET A 152 -5.63 -0.81 -1.57
CA MET A 152 -6.46 -0.93 -0.36
C MET A 152 -7.53 -2.02 -0.48
N ASN A 153 -8.20 -2.12 -1.64
CA ASN A 153 -9.18 -3.18 -1.89
C ASN A 153 -8.55 -4.58 -1.84
N TYR A 154 -7.36 -4.70 -2.43
CA TYR A 154 -6.60 -5.93 -2.41
C TYR A 154 -6.16 -6.31 -0.98
N GLN A 155 -5.57 -5.36 -0.26
CA GLN A 155 -5.12 -5.52 1.12
C GLN A 155 -6.27 -5.95 2.04
N HIS A 156 -7.44 -5.33 1.88
CA HIS A 156 -8.63 -5.71 2.63
C HIS A 156 -9.01 -7.18 2.38
N THR A 157 -8.96 -7.63 1.13
CA THR A 157 -9.23 -9.02 0.77
C THR A 157 -8.18 -9.97 1.37
N LEU A 158 -6.90 -9.65 1.20
CA LEU A 158 -5.80 -10.47 1.75
C LEU A 158 -5.86 -10.55 3.28
N MET A 159 -6.14 -9.45 3.97
CA MET A 159 -6.33 -9.43 5.42
C MET A 159 -7.48 -10.35 5.87
N ASN A 160 -8.60 -10.34 5.15
CA ASN A 160 -9.72 -11.23 5.45
C ASN A 160 -9.34 -12.70 5.26
N GLU A 161 -8.57 -13.03 4.21
CA GLU A 161 -8.09 -14.39 3.99
C GLU A 161 -7.07 -14.82 5.05
N ILE A 162 -6.16 -13.93 5.46
CA ILE A 162 -5.22 -14.19 6.56
C ILE A 162 -5.97 -14.48 7.86
N GLN A 163 -6.97 -13.65 8.21
CA GLN A 163 -7.75 -13.82 9.43
C GLN A 163 -8.47 -15.17 9.45
N LYS A 164 -9.10 -15.57 8.33
CA LYS A 164 -9.73 -16.90 8.24
C LYS A 164 -8.73 -18.03 8.52
N VAL A 165 -7.51 -17.93 7.99
CA VAL A 165 -6.49 -18.95 8.22
C VAL A 165 -6.05 -18.98 9.68
N ILE A 166 -5.90 -17.82 10.32
CA ILE A 166 -5.59 -17.72 11.76
C ILE A 166 -6.69 -18.41 12.57
N ASP A 167 -7.95 -18.07 12.31
CA ASP A 167 -9.10 -18.63 13.04
C ASP A 167 -9.16 -20.16 12.89
N GLU A 168 -8.91 -20.68 11.68
CA GLU A 168 -8.89 -22.13 11.41
C GLU A 168 -7.72 -22.84 12.10
N ILE A 169 -6.54 -22.21 12.16
CA ILE A 169 -5.39 -22.73 12.91
C ILE A 169 -5.72 -22.80 14.41
N ASP A 170 -6.30 -21.74 14.97
CA ASP A 170 -6.65 -21.67 16.39
C ASP A 170 -7.69 -22.73 16.76
N MET A 171 -8.72 -22.92 15.92
CA MET A 171 -9.71 -23.99 16.10
C MET A 171 -9.08 -25.38 16.07
N GLU A 172 -8.17 -25.63 15.13
CA GLU A 172 -7.49 -26.93 15.01
C GLU A 172 -6.57 -27.18 16.22
N ILE A 173 -5.88 -26.15 16.73
CA ILE A 173 -5.06 -26.26 17.94
C ILE A 173 -5.93 -26.61 19.15
N GLU A 174 -7.07 -25.96 19.34
CA GLU A 174 -7.98 -26.29 20.45
C GLU A 174 -8.59 -27.69 20.31
N ARG A 175 -8.89 -28.15 19.09
CA ARG A 175 -9.38 -29.51 18.83
C ARG A 175 -8.36 -30.59 19.21
N LEU A 176 -7.06 -30.28 19.12
CA LEU A 176 -5.96 -31.21 19.40
C LEU A 176 -5.53 -31.21 20.88
N ARG A 177 -6.06 -30.30 21.70
CA ARG A 177 -5.82 -30.24 23.15
C ARG A 177 -6.79 -31.13 23.92
#